data_AF-A0A858Q7P2-F1
#
_entry.id   AF-A0A858Q7P2-F1
#
_cell.length_a   1.000
_cell.length_b   1.000
_cell.length_c   1.000
_cell.angle_alpha   90.00
_cell.angle_beta   90.00
_cell.angle_gamma   90.00
#
_symmetry.space_group_name_H-M   'P 1'
#
loop_
_entity.id
_entity.type
_entity.pdbx_description
1 polymer ?
#
loop_
_entity_poly.entity_id
_entity_poly.type
_entity_poly.pdbx_seq_one_letter_code
_entity_poly.pdbx_strand_id
1 'polypeptide(L)'
;MRLIYRQHAIKRMFERSITPNDIVEALSNGRKIEEYPNDTPYPSYLWLGFSGSRPIHVVIADNWEDDERIIITVYEPNTAQWADKFTKRLKQP
;
A
#
# COMPACT_ATOMS: atom_id res chain seq x y z
N MET A 1 14.28 -6.02 -6.89
CA MET A 1 13.35 -4.88 -6.86
C MET A 1 13.66 -3.90 -5.75
N ARG A 2 13.97 -2.65 -6.11
CA ARG A 2 14.23 -1.52 -5.19
C ARG A 2 12.92 -0.85 -4.78
N LEU A 3 12.79 -0.43 -3.52
CA LEU A 3 11.63 0.33 -3.06
C LEU A 3 11.84 1.83 -3.30
N ILE A 4 10.91 2.44 -4.03
CA ILE A 4 10.90 3.88 -4.32
C ILE A 4 9.69 4.52 -3.63
N TYR A 5 9.90 5.50 -2.76
CA TYR A 5 8.82 6.15 -2.03
C TYR A 5 8.45 7.47 -2.69
N ARG A 6 7.19 7.63 -3.10
CA ARG A 6 6.67 8.93 -3.53
C ARG A 6 6.63 9.89 -2.34
N GLN A 7 6.74 11.19 -2.60
CA GLN A 7 6.66 12.23 -1.57
C GLN A 7 5.38 12.10 -0.71
N HIS A 8 4.24 11.76 -1.34
CA HIS A 8 2.99 11.53 -0.62
C HIS A 8 3.08 10.35 0.36
N ALA A 9 3.71 9.23 -0.04
CA ALA A 9 3.95 8.10 0.85
C ALA A 9 4.83 8.49 2.04
N ILE A 10 5.95 9.20 1.82
CA ILE A 10 6.85 9.64 2.90
C ILE A 10 6.09 10.52 3.91
N LYS A 11 5.28 11.47 3.43
CA LYS A 11 4.44 12.30 4.29
C LYS A 11 3.49 11.46 5.14
N ARG A 12 2.80 10.50 4.52
CA ARG A 12 1.87 9.58 5.20
C ARG A 12 2.56 8.66 6.20
N MET A 13 3.76 8.20 5.88
CA MET A 13 4.58 7.40 6.78
C MET A 13 4.91 8.17 8.05
N PHE A 14 5.37 9.42 7.90
CA PHE A 14 5.67 10.29 9.03
C PHE A 14 4.44 10.60 9.88
N GLU A 15 3.33 11.01 9.26
CA GLU A 15 2.07 11.35 9.96
C GLU A 15 1.48 10.18 10.77
N ARG A 16 1.81 8.94 10.40
CA ARG A 16 1.23 7.73 11.00
C ARG A 16 2.25 6.86 11.70
N SER A 17 3.50 7.31 11.85
CA SER A 17 4.56 6.49 12.43
C SER A 17 4.67 5.11 11.74
N ILE A 18 4.62 5.08 10.41
CA ILE A 18 4.85 3.87 9.60
C ILE A 18 6.31 3.89 9.16
N THR A 19 7.08 2.92 9.62
CA THR A 19 8.52 2.83 9.33
C THR A 19 8.79 2.12 8.00
N PRO A 20 9.98 2.26 7.41
CA PRO A 20 10.37 1.44 6.27
C PRO A 20 10.30 -0.07 6.56
N ASN A 21 10.63 -0.50 7.77
CA ASN A 21 10.51 -1.91 8.17
C ASN A 21 9.05 -2.38 8.15
N ASP A 22 8.11 -1.56 8.62
CA ASP A 22 6.68 -1.88 8.59
C ASP A 22 6.21 -2.15 7.15
N ILE A 23 6.72 -1.39 6.18
CA ILE A 23 6.44 -1.60 4.76
C ILE A 23 7.04 -2.91 4.27
N VAL A 24 8.30 -3.22 4.61
CA VAL A 24 8.94 -4.49 4.22
C VAL A 24 8.18 -5.70 4.78
N GLU A 25 7.76 -5.65 6.05
CA GLU A 25 6.95 -6.71 6.67
C GLU A 25 5.58 -6.86 6.01
N ALA A 26 4.90 -5.74 5.76
CA ALA A 26 3.59 -5.74 5.11
C ALA A 26 3.66 -6.29 3.68
N LEU A 27 4.72 -5.99 2.93
CA LEU A 27 4.94 -6.53 1.59
C LEU A 27 5.26 -8.02 1.61
N SER A 28 5.95 -8.51 2.65
CA SER A 28 6.37 -9.91 2.74
C SER A 28 5.24 -10.87 3.12
N ASN A 29 4.23 -10.39 3.86
CA ASN A 29 3.14 -11.22 4.41
C ASN A 29 1.74 -10.78 3.94
N GLY A 30 1.67 -9.91 2.95
CA GLY A 30 0.41 -9.37 2.47
C GLY A 30 -0.06 -9.96 1.14
N ARG A 31 -1.07 -9.33 0.57
CA ARG A 31 -1.64 -9.69 -0.73
C ARG A 31 -2.24 -8.49 -1.42
N LYS A 32 -2.34 -8.59 -2.74
CA LYS A 32 -3.12 -7.67 -3.56
C LYS A 32 -4.62 -7.82 -3.26
N ILE A 33 -5.34 -6.72 -3.11
CA ILE A 33 -6.78 -6.69 -2.80
C ILE A 33 -7.63 -5.82 -3.74
N GLU A 34 -7.03 -4.82 -4.40
CA GLU A 34 -7.66 -4.04 -5.49
C GLU A 34 -6.64 -3.78 -6.59
N GLU A 35 -7.08 -3.69 -7.84
CA GLU A 35 -6.23 -3.35 -8.99
C GLU A 35 -6.72 -2.05 -9.65
N TYR A 36 -5.77 -1.22 -10.08
CA TYR A 36 -6.01 0.04 -10.76
C TYR A 36 -5.22 0.05 -12.08
N PRO A 37 -5.63 -0.75 -13.08
CA PRO A 37 -4.85 -0.96 -14.31
C PRO A 37 -4.74 0.29 -15.18
N ASN A 38 -5.61 1.28 -14.96
CA ASN A 38 -5.66 2.52 -15.73
C ASN A 38 -4.85 3.66 -15.10
N ASP A 39 -4.21 3.43 -13.94
CA ASP A 39 -3.34 4.41 -13.34
C ASP A 39 -2.11 4.67 -14.21
N THR A 40 -1.61 5.91 -14.15
CA THR A 40 -0.44 6.35 -14.92
C THR A 40 0.65 6.84 -13.96
N PRO A 41 1.94 6.69 -14.30
CA PRO A 41 2.50 6.11 -15.54
C PRO A 41 2.50 4.57 -15.59
N TYR A 42 2.24 3.89 -14.47
CA TYR A 42 2.21 2.43 -14.39
C TYR A 42 0.90 1.97 -13.73
N PRO A 43 0.33 0.82 -14.15
CA PRO A 43 -0.74 0.15 -13.41
C PRO A 43 -0.40 0.05 -11.93
N SER A 44 -1.34 0.45 -11.09
CA SER A 44 -1.17 0.39 -9.64
C SER A 44 -2.12 -0.64 -9.03
N TYR A 45 -1.89 -1.00 -7.78
CA TYR A 45 -2.75 -1.90 -7.03
C TYR A 45 -2.65 -1.62 -5.54
N LEU A 46 -3.70 -1.99 -4.82
CA LEU A 46 -3.75 -1.92 -3.37
C LEU A 46 -3.29 -3.26 -2.78
N TRP A 47 -2.34 -3.17 -1.86
CA TRP A 47 -1.82 -4.29 -1.10
C TRP A 47 -2.24 -4.15 0.36
N LEU A 48 -2.80 -5.22 0.93
CA LEU A 48 -3.01 -5.34 2.37
C LEU A 48 -1.94 -6.27 2.94
N GLY A 49 -1.14 -5.75 3.86
CA GLY A 49 -0.18 -6.50 4.64
C GLY A 49 -0.26 -6.14 6.12
N PHE A 50 0.67 -6.70 6.90
CA PHE A 50 0.74 -6.49 8.34
C PHE A 50 2.18 -6.27 8.79
N SER A 51 2.36 -5.37 9.75
CA SER A 51 3.56 -5.32 10.61
C SER A 51 3.14 -5.72 12.01
N GLY A 52 3.55 -6.91 12.44
CA GLY A 52 2.93 -7.60 13.58
C GLY A 52 1.41 -7.75 13.38
N SER A 53 0.62 -7.18 14.30
CA SER A 53 -0.85 -7.16 14.22
C SER A 53 -1.44 -5.93 13.52
N ARG A 54 -0.59 -4.98 13.12
CA ARG A 54 -1.00 -3.70 12.54
C ARG A 54 -1.31 -3.86 11.05
N PRO A 55 -2.56 -3.66 10.60
CA PRO A 55 -2.91 -3.74 9.18
C PRO A 55 -2.39 -2.51 8.44
N ILE A 56 -1.75 -2.71 7.29
CA ILE A 56 -1.20 -1.63 6.47
C ILE A 56 -1.67 -1.81 5.04
N HIS A 57 -2.36 -0.79 4.55
CA HIS A 57 -2.68 -0.61 3.15
C HIS A 57 -1.55 0.15 2.46
N VAL A 58 -1.06 -0.40 1.36
CA VAL A 58 0.00 0.16 0.53
C VAL A 58 -0.50 0.22 -0.89
N VAL A 59 -0.55 1.40 -1.49
CA VAL A 59 -0.79 1.53 -2.93
C VAL A 59 0.57 1.47 -3.62
N ILE A 60 0.69 0.55 -4.56
CA ILE A 60 1.95 0.16 -5.18
C ILE A 60 1.79 0.20 -6.69
N ALA A 61 2.83 0.63 -7.39
CA ALA A 61 3.02 0.32 -8.80
C ALA A 61 4.39 -0.33 -9.02
N ASP A 62 4.48 -1.29 -9.94
CA ASP A 62 5.74 -1.94 -10.29
C ASP A 62 6.24 -1.40 -11.63
N ASN A 63 7.45 -0.83 -11.63
CA ASN A 63 8.21 -0.48 -12.83
C ASN A 63 9.22 -1.60 -13.08
N TRP A 64 8.79 -2.58 -13.87
CA TRP A 64 9.59 -3.77 -14.16
C TRP A 64 10.85 -3.48 -14.98
N GLU A 65 10.85 -2.40 -15.78
CA GLU A 65 12.00 -2.03 -16.62
C GLU A 65 13.21 -1.63 -15.78
N ASP A 66 13.00 -0.92 -14.66
CA ASP A 66 14.08 -0.46 -13.77
C ASP A 66 14.24 -1.29 -12.49
N ASP A 67 13.53 -2.43 -12.39
CA ASP A 67 13.44 -3.28 -11.19
C ASP A 67 13.05 -2.45 -9.94
N GLU A 68 11.97 -1.66 -10.07
CA GLU A 68 11.47 -0.76 -9.03
C GLU A 68 10.03 -1.08 -8.61
N ARG A 69 9.80 -1.01 -7.30
CA ARG A 69 8.47 -1.03 -6.69
C ARG A 69 8.20 0.33 -6.05
N ILE A 70 7.23 1.04 -6.61
CA ILE A 70 6.91 2.42 -6.26
C ILE A 70 5.80 2.42 -5.22
N ILE A 71 6.11 2.90 -4.02
CA ILE A 71 5.18 3.11 -2.92
C ILE A 71 4.52 4.48 -3.11
N ILE A 72 3.25 4.47 -3.54
CA ILE A 72 2.48 5.68 -3.89
C ILE A 72 1.88 6.32 -2.64
N THR A 73 1.22 5.52 -1.80
CA THR A 73 0.69 5.94 -0.51
C THR A 73 0.62 4.78 0.47
N VAL A 74 0.57 5.09 1.77
CA VAL A 74 0.44 4.12 2.85
C VAL A 74 -0.57 4.63 3.87
N TYR A 75 -1.34 3.73 4.48
CA TYR A 75 -2.27 4.06 5.57
C TYR A 75 -2.73 2.80 6.30
N GLU A 76 -3.24 2.97 7.52
CA GLU A 76 -3.98 1.90 8.21
C GLU A 76 -5.45 1.95 7.78
N PRO A 77 -6.04 0.82 7.36
CA PRO A 77 -7.44 0.78 6.96
C PRO A 77 -8.36 0.98 8.17
N ASN A 78 -9.38 1.83 7.99
CA ASN A 78 -10.42 2.05 9.00
C ASN A 78 -11.62 1.13 8.72
N THR A 79 -12.17 0.50 9.77
CA THR A 79 -13.36 -0.37 9.69
C THR A 79 -14.62 0.35 9.19
N ALA A 80 -14.69 1.68 9.32
CA ALA A 80 -15.77 2.49 8.74
C ALA A 80 -15.73 2.52 7.19
N GLN A 81 -14.57 2.27 6.58
CA GLN A 81 -14.37 2.29 5.13
C GLN A 81 -14.13 0.90 4.55
N TRP A 82 -13.74 -0.07 5.39
CA TRP A 82 -13.29 -1.39 4.99
C TRP A 82 -13.93 -2.51 5.81
N ALA A 83 -14.51 -3.47 5.11
CA ALA A 83 -15.04 -4.73 5.61
C ALA A 83 -14.12 -5.90 5.28
N ASP A 84 -14.56 -7.11 5.66
CA ASP A 84 -13.90 -8.38 5.37
C ASP A 84 -12.42 -8.39 5.79
N LYS A 85 -12.17 -8.01 7.04
CA LYS A 85 -10.80 -7.89 7.59
C LYS A 85 -9.90 -7.00 6.74
N PHE A 86 -10.44 -5.84 6.39
CA PHE A 86 -9.78 -4.79 5.61
C PHE A 86 -9.61 -5.07 4.11
N THR A 87 -10.18 -6.14 3.56
CA THR A 87 -9.94 -6.50 2.16
C THR A 87 -11.00 -5.95 1.20
N LYS A 88 -12.16 -5.52 1.72
CA LYS A 88 -13.28 -5.06 0.90
C LYS A 88 -13.70 -3.66 1.27
N ARG A 89 -13.62 -2.72 0.33
CA ARG A 89 -14.11 -1.35 0.54
C ARG A 89 -15.63 -1.32 0.62
N LEU A 90 -16.19 -0.63 1.61
CA LEU A 90 -17.64 -0.61 1.87
C LEU A 90 -18.44 0.22 0.85
N LYS A 91 -17.85 1.31 0.33
CA LYS A 91 -18.20 2.09 -0.87
C LYS A 91 -17.40 3.40 -0.84
N GLN A 92 -16.99 3.90 -2.00
CA GLN A 92 -16.59 5.31 -2.15
C GLN A 92 -17.87 6.11 -2.44
N PRO A 93 -18.08 7.30 -1.85
CA PRO A 93 -19.02 8.25 -2.41
C PRO A 93 -18.64 8.66 -3.83
#